data_AF-A0A8I1Q746-F1
#
_entry.id   AF-A0A8I1Q746-F1
#
_cell.length_a   1.000
_cell.length_b   1.000
_cell.length_c   1.000
_cell.angle_alpha   90.00
_cell.angle_beta   90.00
_cell.angle_gamma   90.00
#
_symmetry.space_group_name_H-M   'P 1'
#
loop_
_entity.id
_entity.type
_entity.pdbx_description
1 polymer ?
#
loop_
_entity_poly.entity_id
_entity_poly.type
_entity_poly.pdbx_seq_one_letter_code
_entity_poly.pdbx_strand_id
1 'polypeptide(L)' 'MSGVLGTPPPRALPITIGPDRITMRLQYWHPPLDGVTVTAAVVRAVSVAIEGADWHGTVSSTPGEPPLVPPDAI' A
#
# COMPACT_ATOMS: atom_id res chain seq x y z
N MET A 1 1.80 -14.57 6.49
CA MET A 1 0.44 -14.24 6.02
C MET A 1 0.56 -13.15 4.96
N SER A 2 0.55 -13.50 3.67
CA SER A 2 0.48 -12.50 2.60
C SER A 2 -0.92 -12.51 2.03
N GLY A 3 -1.74 -11.53 2.43
CA GLY A 3 -3.03 -11.26 1.79
C GLY A 3 -2.91 -10.33 0.56
N VAL A 4 -1.69 -9.94 0.21
CA VAL A 4 -1.37 -9.29 -1.06
C VAL A 4 -1.35 -10.34 -2.16
N LEU A 5 -2.14 -10.12 -3.22
CA LEU A 5 -2.15 -10.96 -4.41
C LEU A 5 -0.90 -10.68 -5.25
N GLY A 6 -0.29 -11.75 -5.77
CA GLY A 6 0.94 -11.66 -6.56
C GLY A 6 0.72 -11.30 -8.03
N THR A 7 -0.52 -11.27 -8.52
CA THR A 7 -0.83 -10.95 -9.91
C THR A 7 -2.06 -10.04 -10.02
N PRO A 8 -1.92 -8.85 -10.64
CA PRO A 8 -0.66 -8.26 -11.07
C PRO A 8 0.23 -7.92 -9.85
N PRO A 9 1.57 -7.89 -10.01
CA PRO A 9 2.48 -7.72 -8.89
C PRO A 9 2.35 -6.34 -8.24
N PRO A 10 2.73 -6.19 -6.96
CA PRO A 10 2.80 -4.89 -6.32
C PRO A 10 3.73 -3.93 -7.08
N ARG A 11 3.38 -2.64 -7.10
CA ARG A 11 4.12 -1.59 -7.80
C ARG A 11 4.37 -0.41 -6.88
N ALA A 12 5.61 0.08 -6.84
CA ALA A 12 5.97 1.34 -6.23
C ALA A 12 6.17 2.39 -7.32
N LEU A 13 5.37 3.45 -7.30
CA LEU A 13 5.37 4.50 -8.32
C LEU A 13 5.82 5.82 -7.70
N PRO A 14 6.84 6.52 -8.24
CA PRO A 14 7.18 7.84 -7.76
C PRO A 14 6.05 8.84 -8.03
N ILE A 15 5.65 9.58 -7.01
CA ILE A 15 4.72 10.72 -7.13
C ILE A 15 5.51 12.02 -7.27
N THR A 16 6.49 12.22 -6.38
CA THR A 16 7.39 13.39 -6.40
C THR A 16 8.81 12.96 -6.06
N ILE A 17 9.79 13.53 -6.77
CA ILE A 17 11.21 13.32 -6.52
C ILE A 17 11.83 14.70 -6.29
N GLY A 18 12.30 14.94 -5.06
CA GLY A 18 13.08 16.13 -4.70
C GLY A 18 14.48 15.74 -4.24
N PRO A 19 15.36 16.73 -3.99
CA PRO A 19 16.74 16.49 -3.59
C PRO A 19 16.85 15.72 -2.26
N ASP A 20 15.98 16.03 -1.30
CA ASP A 20 16.04 15.47 0.06
C ASP A 20 14.87 14.52 0.40
N ARG A 21 13.89 14.38 -0.51
CA ARG A 21 12.67 13.62 -0.26
C ARG A 21 12.10 13.03 -1.53
N ILE A 22 11.73 11.75 -1.44
CA ILE A 22 10.95 11.04 -2.45
C ILE A 22 9.59 10.69 -1.85
N THR A 23 8.51 10.91 -2.59
CA THR A 23 7.18 10.40 -2.25
C THR A 23 6.82 9.30 -3.25
N MET A 24 6.52 8.12 -2.75
CA MET A 24 6.14 6.96 -3.55
C MET A 24 4.69 6.56 -3.26
N ARG A 25 3.98 6.06 -4.27
CA ARG A 25 2.69 5.38 -4.14
C ARG A 25 2.91 3.89 -4.27
N LEU A 26 2.55 3.12 -3.25
CA LEU A 26 2.51 1.68 -3.31
C LEU A 26 1.12 1.23 -3.78
N GLN A 27 1.08 0.41 -4.83
CA GLN A 27 -0.13 -0.22 -5.34
C GLN A 27 0.00 -1.74 -5.18
N TYR A 28 -1.06 -2.38 -4.71
CA TYR A 28 -1.13 -3.82 -4.53
C TYR A 28 -2.60 -4.26 -4.64
N TRP A 29 -2.80 -5.56 -4.85
CA TRP A 29 -4.13 -6.17 -4.88
C TRP A 29 -4.34 -7.04 -3.66
N HIS A 30 -5.58 -7.14 -3.20
CA HIS A 30 -5.99 -7.98 -2.08
C HIS A 30 -7.41 -8.52 -2.33
N PRO A 31 -7.82 -9.63 -1.69
CA PRO A 31 -9.22 -10.05 -1.70
C PRO A 31 -10.14 -8.95 -1.16
N PRO A 32 -11.34 -8.73 -1.71
CA PRO A 32 -12.21 -7.61 -1.33
C PRO A 32 -12.51 -7.52 0.17
N LEU A 33 -12.70 -8.68 0.83
CA LEU A 33 -13.06 -8.76 2.24
C LEU A 33 -11.89 -8.48 3.20
N ASP A 34 -10.65 -8.51 2.71
CA ASP A 34 -9.47 -8.45 3.56
C ASP A 34 -8.81 -7.06 3.55
N GLY A 35 -9.41 -6.07 2.88
CA GLY A 35 -8.75 -4.81 2.55
C GLY A 35 -8.15 -4.06 3.74
N VAL A 36 -8.88 -3.96 4.85
CA VAL A 36 -8.39 -3.28 6.06
C VAL A 36 -7.21 -4.03 6.66
N THR A 37 -7.34 -5.34 6.87
CA THR A 37 -6.30 -6.17 7.49
C THR A 37 -5.05 -6.24 6.62
N VAL A 38 -5.19 -6.40 5.31
CA VAL A 38 -4.06 -6.44 4.37
C VAL A 38 -3.38 -5.10 4.29
N THR A 39 -4.12 -3.99 4.25
CA THR A 39 -3.54 -2.65 4.22
C THR A 39 -2.72 -2.36 5.49
N ALA A 40 -3.24 -2.69 6.67
CA ALA A 40 -2.51 -2.54 7.92
C ALA A 40 -1.22 -3.39 7.93
N ALA A 41 -1.28 -4.63 7.43
CA ALA A 41 -0.12 -5.51 7.32
C ALA A 41 0.93 -4.96 6.33
N VAL A 42 0.50 -4.39 5.20
CA VAL A 42 1.38 -3.76 4.21
C VAL A 42 2.05 -2.52 4.79
N VAL A 43 1.30 -1.62 5.43
CA VAL A 43 1.87 -0.42 6.09
C VAL A 43 2.96 -0.84 7.08
N ARG A 44 2.67 -1.81 7.95
CA ARG A 44 3.65 -2.34 8.90
C ARG A 44 4.88 -2.94 8.21
N ALA A 45 4.69 -3.76 7.19
CA ALA A 45 5.80 -4.43 6.49
C ALA A 45 6.71 -3.41 5.79
N VAL A 46 6.13 -2.38 5.17
CA VAL A 46 6.90 -1.32 4.49
C VAL A 46 7.61 -0.43 5.51
N SER A 47 6.98 -0.09 6.65
CA SER A 47 7.66 0.64 7.73
C SER A 47 8.90 -0.08 8.21
N VAL A 48 8.80 -1.39 8.49
CA VAL A 48 9.95 -2.23 8.89
C VAL A 48 11.02 -2.27 7.80
N ALA A 49 10.63 -2.36 6.53
CA ALA A 49 11.58 -2.39 5.42
C ALA A 49 12.34 -1.05 5.27
N ILE A 50 11.67 0.09 5.49
CA ILE A 50 12.28 1.42 5.45
C ILE A 50 13.27 1.58 6.61
N GLU A 51 12.86 1.23 7.82
CA GLU A 51 13.75 1.27 9.00
C GLU A 51 14.97 0.36 8.80
N GLY A 52 14.78 -0.86 8.29
CA GLY A 52 15.87 -1.79 8.00
C GLY A 52 16.82 -1.37 6.88
N ALA A 53 16.39 -0.42 6.03
CA ALA A 53 17.22 0.16 4.98
C ALA A 53 17.94 1.45 5.43
N ASP A 54 17.87 1.79 6.72
CA ASP A 54 18.39 3.04 7.31
C ASP A 54 17.79 4.30 6.66
N TRP A 55 16.56 4.16 6.14
CA TRP A 55 15.79 5.28 5.58
C TRP A 55 14.86 5.84 6.65
N HIS A 56 14.73 7.17 6.66
CA HIS A 56 13.82 7.86 7.55
C HIS A 56 12.60 8.33 6.75
N GLY A 57 11.41 7.83 7.12
CA GLY A 57 10.20 8.15 6.39
C GLY A 57 8.92 7.76 7.11
N THR A 58 7.80 8.17 6.55
CA THR A 58 6.46 7.83 7.06
C THR A 58 5.73 7.00 6.02
N VAL A 59 5.11 5.91 6.47
CA VAL A 59 4.20 5.09 5.66
C VAL A 59 2.79 5.31 6.19
N SER A 60 1.89 5.72 5.32
CA SER A 60 0.47 5.82 5.64
C SER A 60 -0.37 5.26 4.51
N SER A 61 -1.54 4.75 4.86
CA SER A 61 -2.60 4.45 3.92
C SER A 61 -3.67 5.51 4.06
N THR A 62 -3.83 6.36 3.05
CA THR A 62 -5.08 7.10 2.90
C THR A 62 -6.05 6.14 2.20
N PRO A 63 -7.24 5.86 2.76
CA PRO A 63 -8.25 5.10 2.04
C PRO A 63 -8.45 5.71 0.65
N GLY A 64 -8.42 4.89 -0.39
CA GLY A 64 -8.86 5.33 -1.70
C GLY A 64 -10.32 5.76 -1.61
N GLU A 65 -10.75 6.64 -2.53
CA GLU A 65 -12.17 6.96 -2.65
C GLU A 65 -12.96 5.66 -2.86
N PRO A 66 -14.10 5.46 -2.16
CA PRO A 66 -14.92 4.27 -2.36
C PRO A 66 -15.24 4.10 -3.85
N PRO A 67 -15.29 2.87 -4.37
CA PRO A 67 -15.70 2.66 -5.75
C PRO A 67 -17.07 3.30 -5.99
N LEU A 68 -17.23 3.97 -7.13
CA LEU A 68 -18.49 4.64 -7.51
C LEU A 68 -19.66 3.66 -7.64
N VAL A 69 -19.37 2.37 -7.81
CA VAL A 69 -20.35 1.30 -7.85
C VAL A 69 -20.12 0.41 -6.62
N PRO A 70 -21.10 0.31 -5.69
CA PRO A 70 -21.04 -0.64 -4.60
C PRO A 70 -20.93 -2.08 -5.14
N PRO A 71 -20.20 -2.99 -4.47
CA PRO A 71 -20.23 -4.39 -4.84
C PRO A 71 -21.66 -4.94 -4.81
N ASP A 72 -21.98 -5.88 -5.70
CA ASP A 72 -23.29 -6.55 -5.72
C ASP A 72 -23.61 -7.12 -4.33
N ALA A 73 -24.82 -6.84 -3.84
CA ALA A 73 -25.30 -7.43 -2.60
C ALA A 73 -25.44 -8.95 -2.82
N ILE A 74 -24.78 -9.73 -1.97
CA ILE A 74 -25.02 -11.18 -1.84
C ILE A 74 -26.25 -11.38 -0.97
#